data_AF-A0A2V8TC54-F1
#
_entry.id   AF-A0A2V8TC54-F1
#
_cell.length_a   1.000
_cell.length_b   1.000
_cell.length_c   1.000
_cell.angle_alpha   90.00
_cell.angle_beta   90.00
_cell.angle_gamma   90.00
#
_symmetry.space_group_name_H-M   'P 1'
#
loop_
_entity.id
_entity.type
_entity.pdbx_description
1 polymer ?
#
loop_
_entity_poly.entity_id
_entity_poly.type
_entity_poly.pdbx_seq_one_letter_code
_entity_poly.pdbx_strand_id
1 'polypeptide(L)'
;MRISRRVAWGVLLSAILTAALLRQFHESTRQSPLLPVRSLLFFLLLILFLLFLRGWGQRQEFPYAGESLREFNLLSMVPLLIALIGEKWFSITFYSPVLAIASRAGLPESVLAALGLLLGGLGILAVAAALLPVFPRLRPLLRDYLSARSLLQGVAGTLAVLALLYGLLGGLLLILGGKHLYLLPWWFGSWGGIRFSGQALIALGEEIYYRGLPQSELIFLLPALGLRNPLAARVVGIGLTSTQFALEHISGDAPNDTSVFLYTLTVAILLGSLLVTVRSLYLCAFTHFALNLFVLRGGLQFTDQSGRPILDAGLYIVLYLILMTLLIYARFGPERREIARRRSRVVTPAAG
;
A
#
# COMPACT_ATOMS: atom_id res chain seq x y z
N MET A 1 -13.55 16.89 -21.14
CA MET A 1 -12.82 18.15 -20.90
C MET A 1 -11.35 17.91 -21.20
N ARG A 2 -10.79 18.53 -22.25
CA ARG A 2 -9.40 18.34 -22.67
C ARG A 2 -8.52 19.47 -22.11
N ILE A 3 -7.35 19.12 -21.60
CA ILE A 3 -6.37 20.05 -21.03
C ILE A 3 -4.98 19.71 -21.54
N SER A 4 -4.01 20.64 -21.41
CA SER A 4 -2.62 20.31 -21.74
C SER A 4 -2.05 19.27 -20.77
N ARG A 5 -1.11 18.43 -21.24
CA ARG A 5 -0.46 17.42 -20.38
C ARG A 5 0.25 18.02 -19.18
N ARG A 6 0.86 19.20 -19.31
CA ARG A 6 1.52 19.90 -18.20
C ARG A 6 0.52 20.24 -17.09
N VAL A 7 -0.66 20.73 -17.47
CA VAL A 7 -1.74 21.00 -16.53
C VAL A 7 -2.25 19.70 -15.91
N ALA A 8 -2.40 18.63 -16.70
CA ALA A 8 -2.82 17.32 -16.18
C ALA A 8 -1.82 16.75 -15.15
N TRP A 9 -0.52 16.89 -15.38
CA TRP A 9 0.53 16.57 -14.41
C TRP A 9 0.41 17.42 -13.13
N GLY A 10 0.20 18.73 -13.28
CA GLY A 10 -0.05 19.62 -12.15
C GLY A 10 -1.23 19.15 -11.31
N VAL A 11 -2.38 18.90 -11.95
CA VAL A 11 -3.59 18.39 -11.27
C VAL A 11 -3.33 17.06 -10.57
N LEU A 12 -2.62 16.14 -11.21
CA LEU A 12 -2.30 14.82 -10.64
C LEU A 12 -1.43 14.96 -9.39
N LEU A 13 -0.32 15.69 -9.48
CA LEU A 13 0.62 15.85 -8.38
C LEU A 13 -0.02 16.62 -7.22
N SER A 14 -0.79 17.68 -7.52
CA SER A 14 -1.56 18.40 -6.52
C SER A 14 -2.58 17.49 -5.83
N ALA A 15 -3.34 16.67 -6.58
CA ALA A 15 -4.31 15.77 -5.98
C ALA A 15 -3.66 14.72 -5.05
N ILE A 16 -2.54 14.12 -5.48
CA ILE A 16 -1.78 13.16 -4.66
C ILE A 16 -1.24 13.84 -3.40
N LEU A 17 -0.61 15.00 -3.52
CA LEU A 17 -0.06 15.74 -2.39
C LEU A 17 -1.16 16.19 -1.43
N THR A 18 -2.25 16.77 -1.94
CA THR A 18 -3.39 17.19 -1.13
C THR A 18 -3.99 16.01 -0.40
N ALA A 19 -4.23 14.88 -1.07
CA ALA A 19 -4.78 13.68 -0.43
C ALA A 19 -3.86 13.13 0.67
N ALA A 20 -2.54 13.17 0.46
CA ALA A 20 -1.57 12.69 1.42
C ALA A 20 -1.52 13.56 2.69
N LEU A 21 -1.51 14.88 2.53
CA LEU A 21 -1.49 15.84 3.64
C LEU A 21 -2.86 15.99 4.32
N LEU A 22 -3.91 15.47 3.68
CA LEU A 22 -5.28 15.76 4.08
C LEU A 22 -5.62 15.33 5.50
N ARG A 23 -5.04 14.20 5.92
CA ARG A 23 -5.23 13.64 7.26
C ARG A 23 -4.66 14.58 8.33
N GLN A 24 -3.45 15.11 8.11
CA GLN A 24 -2.80 16.08 8.99
C GLN A 24 -3.60 17.38 9.08
N PHE A 25 -4.12 17.87 7.94
CA PHE A 25 -5.00 19.05 7.94
C PHE A 25 -6.29 18.80 8.71
N HIS A 26 -6.90 17.61 8.58
CA HIS A 26 -8.12 17.29 9.31
C HIS A 26 -7.89 17.17 10.82
N GLU A 27 -6.78 16.58 11.24
CA GLU A 27 -6.41 16.44 12.64
C GLU A 27 -6.07 17.81 13.28
N SER A 28 -5.46 18.73 12.52
CA SER A 28 -5.07 20.07 12.98
C SER A 28 -6.18 21.13 12.89
N THR A 29 -7.11 21.04 11.93
CA THR A 29 -8.26 21.96 11.84
C THR A 29 -9.48 21.46 12.61
N ARG A 30 -9.37 21.42 13.93
CA ARG A 30 -10.55 21.33 14.80
C ARG A 30 -11.34 22.65 14.69
N GLN A 31 -12.41 22.62 13.89
CA GLN A 31 -13.46 23.64 13.77
C GLN A 31 -13.04 24.96 13.09
N SER A 32 -13.14 25.03 11.76
CA SER A 32 -13.15 26.33 11.06
C SER A 32 -14.58 26.89 11.03
N PRO A 33 -14.84 28.09 11.56
CA PRO A 33 -16.18 28.70 11.57
C PRO A 33 -16.63 29.28 10.21
N LEU A 34 -15.78 29.21 9.17
CA LEU A 34 -15.97 29.93 7.91
C LEU A 34 -16.53 29.09 6.76
N LEU A 35 -16.85 27.81 6.98
CA LEU A 35 -17.34 26.91 5.93
C LEU A 35 -18.65 26.21 6.34
N PRO A 36 -19.65 26.10 5.44
CA PRO A 36 -20.93 25.46 5.72
C PRO A 36 -20.81 23.94 5.94
N VAL A 37 -19.66 23.36 5.57
CA VAL A 37 -19.24 22.01 5.97
C VAL A 37 -17.92 22.17 6.71
N ARG A 38 -17.77 21.52 7.87
CA ARG A 38 -16.67 21.69 8.85
C ARG A 38 -15.26 21.33 8.34
N SER A 39 -15.06 21.19 7.03
CA SER A 39 -13.77 20.89 6.41
C SER A 39 -13.70 21.44 4.99
N LEU A 40 -12.69 22.28 4.71
CA LEU A 40 -12.33 22.76 3.36
C LEU A 40 -12.17 21.61 2.37
N LEU A 41 -11.71 20.46 2.89
CA LEU A 41 -11.73 19.18 2.22
C LEU A 41 -13.09 18.89 1.58
N PHE A 42 -14.14 18.78 2.40
CA PHE A 42 -15.46 18.33 1.95
C PHE A 42 -16.03 19.25 0.87
N PHE A 43 -15.72 20.54 0.95
CA PHE A 43 -16.10 21.51 -0.07
C PHE A 43 -15.37 21.25 -1.41
N LEU A 44 -14.06 21.00 -1.38
CA LEU A 44 -13.30 20.61 -2.57
C LEU A 44 -13.74 19.24 -3.12
N LEU A 45 -14.06 18.29 -2.24
CA LEU A 45 -14.61 16.97 -2.60
C LEU A 45 -15.95 17.11 -3.30
N LEU A 46 -16.83 17.96 -2.77
CA LEU A 46 -18.15 18.23 -3.33
C LEU A 46 -18.03 18.89 -4.70
N ILE A 47 -17.15 19.88 -4.87
CA ILE A 47 -16.92 20.51 -6.17
C ILE A 47 -16.38 19.49 -7.18
N LEU A 48 -15.41 18.66 -6.79
CA LEU A 48 -14.89 17.60 -7.65
C LEU A 48 -15.95 16.56 -7.99
N PHE A 49 -16.80 16.17 -7.02
CA PHE A 49 -17.93 15.25 -7.21
C PHE A 49 -19.05 15.83 -8.09
N LEU A 50 -19.32 17.14 -8.02
CA LEU A 50 -20.30 17.82 -8.86
C LEU A 50 -19.79 17.99 -10.31
N LEU A 51 -18.51 18.35 -10.48
CA LEU A 51 -17.85 18.34 -11.80
C LEU A 51 -17.84 16.94 -12.42
N PHE A 52 -17.78 15.92 -11.57
CA PHE A 52 -17.76 14.50 -11.88
C PHE A 52 -19.10 13.92 -12.33
N LEU A 53 -20.21 14.28 -11.69
CA LEU A 53 -21.55 13.79 -12.04
C LEU A 53 -21.93 14.17 -13.48
N ARG A 54 -21.46 15.33 -13.92
CA ARG A 54 -21.66 15.87 -15.27
C ARG A 54 -20.91 15.09 -16.37
N GLY A 55 -19.87 14.32 -16.02
CA GLY A 55 -18.99 13.64 -16.98
C GLY A 55 -18.99 12.11 -16.94
N TRP A 56 -19.74 11.48 -16.02
CA TRP A 56 -19.69 10.03 -15.75
C TRP A 56 -20.17 9.16 -16.94
N GLY A 57 -21.16 9.62 -17.71
CA GLY A 57 -21.70 8.86 -18.85
C GLY A 57 -20.74 8.71 -20.05
N GLN A 58 -19.75 9.61 -20.20
CA GLN A 58 -18.86 9.64 -21.37
C GLN A 58 -17.53 8.88 -21.16
N ARG A 59 -17.46 8.00 -20.15
CA ARG A 59 -16.19 7.39 -19.70
C ARG A 59 -15.63 6.29 -20.60
N GLN A 60 -16.46 5.67 -21.43
CA GLN A 60 -16.08 4.45 -22.18
C GLN A 60 -15.63 4.73 -23.62
N GLU A 61 -15.87 5.91 -24.15
CA GLU A 61 -15.68 6.19 -25.59
C GLU A 61 -14.37 6.90 -25.93
N PHE A 62 -13.61 7.36 -24.93
CA PHE A 62 -12.44 8.18 -25.19
C PHE A 62 -11.13 7.41 -25.02
N PRO A 63 -10.41 7.08 -26.12
CA PRO A 63 -9.02 6.66 -26.00
C PRO A 63 -8.24 7.74 -25.24
N TYR A 64 -7.37 7.30 -24.32
CA TYR A 64 -6.64 8.16 -23.39
C TYR A 64 -5.79 9.25 -24.05
N ALA A 65 -5.52 9.11 -25.33
CA ALA A 65 -4.91 10.13 -26.16
C ALA A 65 -5.96 10.57 -27.19
N GLY A 66 -6.25 11.87 -27.26
CA GLY A 66 -6.62 12.42 -28.55
C GLY A 66 -5.49 12.09 -29.53
N GLU A 67 -5.82 11.84 -30.80
CA GLU A 67 -4.84 11.59 -31.86
C GLU A 67 -3.76 12.69 -31.96
N SER A 68 -3.98 13.85 -31.33
CA SER A 68 -2.97 14.87 -31.08
C SER A 68 -2.19 14.63 -29.77
N LEU A 69 -0.87 14.51 -29.91
CA LEU A 69 0.14 14.36 -28.85
C LEU A 69 0.16 15.45 -27.74
N ARG A 70 -0.78 16.40 -27.70
CA ARG A 70 -0.73 17.60 -26.84
C ARG A 70 -1.76 17.61 -25.71
N GLU A 71 -2.87 16.91 -25.87
CA GLU A 71 -4.03 17.04 -24.99
C GLU A 71 -4.27 15.78 -24.14
N PHE A 72 -4.79 15.97 -22.95
CA PHE A 72 -5.16 14.94 -21.99
C PHE A 72 -6.64 15.09 -21.63
N ASN A 73 -7.38 13.98 -21.61
CA ASN A 73 -8.76 13.98 -21.15
C ASN A 73 -8.80 13.88 -19.62
N LEU A 74 -9.14 14.98 -18.95
CA LEU A 74 -9.19 15.03 -17.47
C LEU A 74 -10.16 13.99 -16.89
N LEU A 75 -11.21 13.62 -17.63
CA LEU A 75 -12.17 12.60 -17.20
C LEU A 75 -11.54 11.22 -16.96
N SER A 76 -10.36 10.95 -17.55
CA SER A 76 -9.65 9.68 -17.36
C SER A 76 -8.98 9.55 -15.98
N MET A 77 -8.61 10.66 -15.32
CA MET A 77 -8.02 10.70 -13.97
C MET A 77 -9.04 10.49 -12.86
N VAL A 78 -10.31 10.55 -13.21
CA VAL A 78 -11.37 10.64 -12.23
C VAL A 78 -11.47 9.44 -11.28
N PRO A 79 -11.31 8.17 -11.72
CA PRO A 79 -11.27 7.05 -10.79
C PRO A 79 -10.18 7.21 -9.72
N LEU A 80 -8.98 7.65 -10.13
CA LEU A 80 -7.89 7.93 -9.21
C LEU A 80 -8.27 9.02 -8.20
N LEU A 81 -8.83 10.14 -8.68
CA LEU A 81 -9.26 11.23 -7.80
C LEU A 81 -10.32 10.77 -6.78
N ILE A 82 -11.29 9.94 -7.20
CA ILE A 82 -12.25 9.36 -6.26
C ILE A 82 -11.56 8.51 -5.22
N ALA A 83 -10.64 7.62 -5.61
CA ALA A 83 -9.99 6.76 -4.63
C ALA A 83 -9.29 7.62 -3.58
N LEU A 84 -8.40 8.53 -4.01
CA LEU A 84 -7.65 9.45 -3.15
C LEU A 84 -8.53 10.21 -2.13
N ILE A 85 -9.77 10.49 -2.50
CA ILE A 85 -10.73 11.25 -1.72
C ILE A 85 -11.62 10.35 -0.84
N GLY A 86 -12.12 9.25 -1.40
CA GLY A 86 -13.21 8.47 -0.85
C GLY A 86 -12.83 7.76 0.44
N GLU A 87 -11.59 7.28 0.53
CA GLU A 87 -11.07 6.68 1.76
C GLU A 87 -10.97 7.70 2.89
N LYS A 88 -10.49 8.91 2.60
CA LYS A 88 -10.36 9.99 3.59
C LYS A 88 -11.72 10.44 4.10
N TRP A 89 -12.70 10.58 3.20
CA TRP A 89 -14.08 10.88 3.56
C TRP A 89 -14.69 9.80 4.45
N PHE A 90 -14.54 8.53 4.09
CA PHE A 90 -15.07 7.42 4.87
C PHE A 90 -14.43 7.33 6.25
N SER A 91 -13.10 7.49 6.32
CA SER A 91 -12.35 7.43 7.58
C SER A 91 -12.84 8.49 8.58
N ILE A 92 -12.99 9.74 8.12
CA ILE A 92 -13.44 10.87 8.93
C ILE A 92 -14.91 10.69 9.37
N THR A 93 -15.76 10.24 8.46
CA THR A 93 -17.22 10.22 8.69
C THR A 93 -17.67 9.02 9.52
N PHE A 94 -16.98 7.88 9.45
CA PHE A 94 -17.46 6.63 10.05
C PHE A 94 -16.63 6.12 11.24
N TYR A 95 -15.29 6.15 11.20
CA TYR A 95 -14.50 5.54 12.29
C TYR A 95 -14.57 6.35 13.58
N SER A 96 -14.44 7.67 13.49
CA SER A 96 -14.41 8.55 14.66
C SER A 96 -15.71 8.46 15.49
N PRO A 97 -16.92 8.48 14.89
CA PRO A 97 -18.16 8.29 15.65
C PRO A 97 -18.32 6.89 16.26
N VAL A 98 -17.97 5.82 15.54
CA VAL A 98 -18.12 4.44 16.05
C VAL A 98 -17.21 4.19 17.25
N LEU A 99 -15.97 4.67 17.18
CA LEU A 99 -15.02 4.57 18.30
C LEU A 99 -15.43 5.46 19.49
N ALA A 100 -16.02 6.64 19.23
CA ALA A 100 -16.56 7.49 20.29
C ALA A 100 -17.73 6.83 21.04
N ILE A 101 -18.59 6.06 20.35
CA ILE A 101 -19.66 5.29 20.99
C ILE A 101 -19.07 4.17 21.86
N ALA A 102 -18.09 3.42 21.34
CA ALA A 102 -17.44 2.34 22.09
C ALA A 102 -16.68 2.86 23.33
N SER A 103 -16.02 4.01 23.22
CA SER A 103 -15.34 4.66 24.34
C SER A 103 -16.31 5.08 25.45
N ARG A 104 -17.49 5.59 25.10
CA ARG A 104 -18.54 5.95 26.07
C ARG A 104 -19.15 4.76 26.80
N ALA A 105 -18.98 3.55 26.27
CA ALA A 105 -19.47 2.31 26.90
C ALA A 105 -18.55 1.77 28.01
N GLY A 106 -17.44 2.46 28.33
CA GLY A 106 -16.56 2.10 29.44
C GLY A 106 -15.68 0.86 29.19
N LEU A 107 -15.46 0.47 27.93
CA LEU A 107 -14.59 -0.64 27.59
C LEU A 107 -13.12 -0.34 27.96
N PRO A 108 -12.34 -1.35 28.42
CA PRO A 108 -10.91 -1.16 28.69
C PRO A 108 -10.16 -0.70 27.45
N GLU A 109 -9.14 0.15 27.62
CA GLU A 109 -8.34 0.70 26.52
C GLU A 109 -7.72 -0.40 25.63
N SER A 110 -7.31 -1.52 26.23
CA SER A 110 -6.73 -2.65 25.50
C SER A 110 -7.71 -3.32 24.53
N VAL A 111 -9.01 -3.30 24.88
CA VAL A 111 -10.13 -3.77 24.05
C VAL A 111 -10.44 -2.76 22.96
N LEU A 112 -10.54 -1.48 23.30
CA LEU A 112 -10.78 -0.40 22.34
C LEU A 112 -9.68 -0.34 21.27
N ALA A 113 -8.41 -0.53 21.65
CA ALA A 113 -7.30 -0.61 20.71
C ALA A 113 -7.42 -1.82 19.76
N ALA A 114 -7.78 -2.99 20.29
CA ALA A 114 -7.94 -4.20 19.46
C ALA A 114 -9.13 -4.07 18.49
N LEU A 115 -10.27 -3.56 18.98
CA LEU A 115 -11.45 -3.30 18.16
C LEU A 115 -11.19 -2.19 17.13
N GLY A 116 -10.44 -1.15 17.49
CA GLY A 116 -10.04 -0.09 16.58
C GLY A 116 -9.24 -0.61 15.38
N LEU A 117 -8.29 -1.53 15.62
CA LEU A 117 -7.56 -2.19 14.53
C LEU A 117 -8.49 -3.03 13.64
N LEU A 118 -9.38 -3.81 14.25
CA LEU A 118 -10.31 -4.65 13.51
C LEU A 118 -11.27 -3.83 12.65
N LEU A 119 -11.89 -2.80 13.24
CA LEU A 119 -12.82 -1.91 12.56
C LEU A 119 -12.12 -1.08 11.47
N GLY A 120 -10.91 -0.59 11.74
CA GLY A 120 -10.09 0.10 10.76
C GLY A 120 -9.79 -0.80 9.54
N GLY A 121 -9.35 -2.04 9.79
CA GLY A 121 -9.09 -3.03 8.74
C GLY A 121 -10.33 -3.39 7.93
N LEU A 122 -11.46 -3.64 8.59
CA LEU A 122 -12.73 -3.93 7.92
C LEU A 122 -13.23 -2.75 7.09
N GLY A 123 -13.13 -1.53 7.62
CA GLY A 123 -13.62 -0.37 6.90
C GLY A 123 -12.76 -0.02 5.69
N ILE A 124 -11.42 -0.16 5.75
CA ILE A 124 -10.60 0.10 4.56
C ILE A 124 -10.84 -0.96 3.48
N LEU A 125 -11.08 -2.21 3.88
CA LEU A 125 -11.50 -3.27 2.96
C LEU A 125 -12.87 -2.96 2.34
N ALA A 126 -13.83 -2.48 3.13
CA ALA A 126 -15.15 -2.10 2.65
C ALA A 126 -15.08 -0.91 1.68
N VAL A 127 -14.25 0.10 1.97
CA VAL A 127 -13.98 1.23 1.06
C VAL A 127 -13.35 0.72 -0.24
N ALA A 128 -12.32 -0.11 -0.16
CA ALA A 128 -11.67 -0.68 -1.33
C ALA A 128 -12.69 -1.45 -2.21
N ALA A 129 -13.54 -2.26 -1.59
CA ALA A 129 -14.60 -2.99 -2.28
C ALA A 129 -15.65 -2.06 -2.91
N ALA A 130 -16.11 -1.04 -2.19
CA ALA A 130 -17.07 -0.04 -2.68
C ALA A 130 -16.52 0.79 -3.84
N LEU A 131 -15.20 0.95 -3.91
CA LEU A 131 -14.52 1.65 -4.98
C LEU A 131 -14.28 0.79 -6.24
N LEU A 132 -14.30 -0.55 -6.14
CA LEU A 132 -14.07 -1.43 -7.29
C LEU A 132 -14.93 -1.11 -8.54
N PRO A 133 -16.22 -0.78 -8.43
CA PRO A 133 -17.04 -0.41 -9.59
C PRO A 133 -16.55 0.85 -10.32
N VAL A 134 -15.81 1.74 -9.63
CA VAL A 134 -15.21 2.95 -10.20
C VAL A 134 -14.02 2.62 -11.12
N PHE A 135 -13.43 1.43 -10.96
CA PHE A 135 -12.27 0.93 -11.71
C PHE A 135 -12.61 -0.29 -12.58
N PRO A 136 -13.59 -0.21 -13.51
CA PRO A 136 -14.02 -1.37 -14.29
C PRO A 136 -12.88 -1.97 -15.13
N ARG A 137 -11.96 -1.14 -15.60
CA ARG A 137 -10.77 -1.54 -16.37
C ARG A 137 -9.77 -2.36 -15.58
N LEU A 138 -9.73 -2.19 -14.25
CA LEU A 138 -8.80 -2.92 -13.39
C LEU A 138 -9.33 -4.30 -13.03
N ARG A 139 -10.62 -4.59 -13.25
CA ARG A 139 -11.24 -5.88 -12.86
C ARG A 139 -10.48 -7.10 -13.37
N PRO A 140 -10.05 -7.21 -14.65
CA PRO A 140 -9.31 -8.37 -15.11
C PRO A 140 -7.96 -8.51 -14.40
N LEU A 141 -7.29 -7.38 -14.15
CA LEU A 141 -6.01 -7.34 -13.46
C LEU A 141 -6.14 -7.73 -11.98
N LEU A 142 -7.14 -7.19 -11.29
CA LEU A 142 -7.44 -7.51 -9.90
C LEU A 142 -7.86 -8.97 -9.72
N ARG A 143 -8.60 -9.54 -10.68
CA ARG A 143 -8.95 -10.97 -10.66
C ARG A 143 -7.71 -11.86 -10.72
N ASP A 144 -6.70 -11.47 -11.50
CA ASP A 144 -5.42 -12.17 -11.55
C ASP A 144 -4.65 -12.00 -10.22
N TYR A 145 -4.56 -10.77 -9.72
CA TYR A 145 -3.88 -10.44 -8.47
C TYR A 145 -4.50 -11.08 -7.23
N LEU A 146 -5.81 -11.32 -7.23
CA LEU A 146 -6.59 -11.93 -6.15
C LEU A 146 -7.01 -13.38 -6.46
N SER A 147 -6.35 -14.03 -7.41
CA SER A 147 -6.63 -15.43 -7.72
C SER A 147 -6.20 -16.38 -6.60
N ALA A 148 -6.80 -17.58 -6.54
CA ALA A 148 -6.36 -18.61 -5.60
C ALA A 148 -4.86 -18.97 -5.77
N ARG A 149 -4.37 -18.91 -7.01
CA ARG A 149 -2.93 -19.11 -7.29
C ARG A 149 -2.08 -18.01 -6.68
N SER A 150 -2.50 -16.75 -6.76
CA SER A 150 -1.75 -15.64 -6.16
C SER A 150 -1.78 -15.69 -4.62
N LEU A 151 -2.88 -16.18 -4.03
CA LEU A 151 -2.98 -16.46 -2.59
C LEU A 151 -1.95 -17.51 -2.16
N LEU A 152 -1.92 -18.66 -2.83
CA LEU A 152 -0.96 -19.73 -2.54
C LEU A 152 0.48 -19.23 -2.69
N GLN A 153 0.77 -18.43 -3.72
CA GLN A 153 2.09 -17.80 -3.88
C GLN A 153 2.42 -16.82 -2.76
N GLY A 154 1.44 -16.05 -2.28
CA GLY A 154 1.60 -15.14 -1.15
C GLY A 154 1.96 -15.91 0.12
N VAL A 155 1.15 -16.91 0.47
CA VAL A 155 1.39 -17.76 1.64
C VAL A 155 2.75 -18.45 1.55
N ALA A 156 3.04 -19.14 0.44
CA ALA A 156 4.29 -19.87 0.28
C ALA A 156 5.52 -18.94 0.29
N GLY A 157 5.44 -17.79 -0.39
CA GLY A 157 6.53 -16.82 -0.45
C GLY A 157 6.84 -16.20 0.92
N THR A 158 5.81 -15.79 1.65
CA THR A 158 5.98 -15.25 3.00
C THR A 158 6.50 -16.31 3.97
N LEU A 159 5.93 -17.52 3.97
CA LEU A 159 6.40 -18.61 4.83
C LEU A 159 7.85 -19.01 4.52
N ALA A 160 8.24 -19.07 3.25
CA ALA A 160 9.62 -19.39 2.87
C ALA A 160 10.60 -18.35 3.40
N VAL A 161 10.28 -17.05 3.32
CA VAL A 161 11.17 -16.01 3.83
C VAL A 161 11.18 -15.99 5.36
N LEU A 162 10.04 -16.17 6.03
CA LEU A 162 10.02 -16.30 7.49
C LEU A 162 10.85 -17.51 7.94
N ALA A 163 10.71 -18.66 7.29
CA ALA A 163 11.50 -19.85 7.59
C ALA A 163 13.00 -19.60 7.41
N LEU A 164 13.41 -18.93 6.32
CA LEU A 164 14.81 -18.54 6.12
C LEU A 164 15.29 -17.55 7.17
N LEU A 165 14.50 -16.53 7.50
CA LEU A 165 14.83 -15.53 8.50
C LEU A 165 15.08 -16.18 9.86
N TYR A 166 14.12 -16.94 10.37
CA TYR A 166 14.23 -17.59 11.67
C TYR A 166 15.24 -18.74 11.67
N GLY A 167 15.39 -19.46 10.55
CA GLY A 167 16.41 -20.50 10.41
C GLY A 167 17.83 -19.93 10.49
N LEU A 168 18.11 -18.84 9.77
CA LEU A 168 19.42 -18.17 9.79
C LEU A 168 19.72 -17.55 11.15
N LEU A 169 18.77 -16.80 11.71
CA LEU A 169 18.93 -16.17 13.03
C LEU A 169 19.05 -17.21 14.13
N GLY A 170 18.21 -18.25 14.12
CA GLY A 170 18.25 -19.34 15.08
C GLY A 170 19.57 -20.11 15.02
N GLY A 171 20.03 -20.46 13.81
CA GLY A 171 21.32 -21.11 13.60
C GLY A 171 22.49 -20.25 14.11
N LEU A 172 22.49 -18.96 13.81
CA LEU A 172 23.52 -18.03 14.29
C LEU A 172 23.53 -17.95 15.83
N LEU A 173 22.37 -17.79 16.46
CA LEU A 173 22.26 -17.70 17.92
C LEU A 173 22.69 -19.01 18.62
N LEU A 174 22.40 -20.17 18.03
CA LEU A 174 22.87 -21.46 18.53
C LEU A 174 24.40 -21.57 18.46
N ILE A 175 25.01 -21.16 17.34
CA ILE A 175 26.48 -21.16 17.17
C ILE A 175 27.14 -20.23 18.19
N LEU A 176 26.53 -19.09 18.49
CA LEU A 176 27.02 -18.12 19.49
C LEU A 176 26.79 -18.56 20.95
N GLY A 177 26.32 -19.79 21.19
CA GLY A 177 26.19 -20.37 22.53
C GLY A 177 24.83 -20.15 23.21
N GLY A 178 23.80 -19.73 22.48
CA GLY A 178 22.44 -19.62 22.98
C GLY A 178 21.81 -20.99 23.28
N LYS A 179 21.99 -21.51 24.50
CA LYS A 179 21.48 -22.85 24.88
C LYS A 179 19.97 -22.90 25.16
N HIS A 180 19.31 -21.75 25.28
CA HIS A 180 17.89 -21.65 25.63
C HIS A 180 17.23 -20.50 24.86
N LEU A 181 16.96 -20.77 23.58
CA LEU A 181 16.28 -19.86 22.67
C LEU A 181 14.82 -20.28 22.56
N TYR A 182 13.92 -19.36 22.89
CA TYR A 182 12.49 -19.57 22.70
C TYR A 182 11.99 -18.69 21.57
N LEU A 183 11.17 -19.26 20.71
CA LEU A 183 10.42 -18.51 19.72
C LEU A 183 9.01 -18.29 20.27
N LEU A 184 8.82 -17.17 20.97
CA LEU A 184 7.55 -16.84 21.59
C LEU A 184 6.72 -15.96 20.63
N PRO A 185 5.48 -16.36 20.31
CA PRO A 185 4.55 -15.46 19.64
C PRO A 185 4.04 -14.44 20.66
N TRP A 186 4.39 -13.17 20.52
CA TRP A 186 3.95 -12.14 21.48
C TRP A 186 2.46 -11.76 21.31
N TRP A 187 1.69 -12.44 20.46
CA TRP A 187 0.24 -12.32 20.45
C TRP A 187 -0.46 -13.16 21.53
N PHE A 188 0.27 -13.84 22.43
CA PHE A 188 -0.33 -14.50 23.58
C PHE A 188 -0.81 -13.47 24.62
N GLY A 189 -2.12 -13.27 24.67
CA GLY A 189 -2.84 -12.39 25.61
C GLY A 189 -4.33 -12.37 25.24
N SER A 190 -5.20 -11.88 26.15
CA SER A 190 -6.66 -12.04 26.05
C SER A 190 -7.30 -11.50 24.76
N TRP A 191 -6.61 -10.60 24.03
CA TRP A 191 -7.09 -9.98 22.79
C TRP A 191 -6.14 -10.10 21.60
N GLY A 192 -5.10 -10.95 21.73
CA GLY A 192 -4.06 -11.06 20.70
C GLY A 192 -4.59 -11.54 19.34
N GLY A 193 -5.54 -12.47 19.33
CA GLY A 193 -6.19 -12.94 18.09
C GLY A 193 -6.95 -11.83 17.35
N ILE A 194 -7.61 -10.92 18.08
CA ILE A 194 -8.31 -9.78 17.47
C ILE A 194 -7.30 -8.80 16.88
N ARG A 195 -6.22 -8.47 17.60
CA ARG A 195 -5.16 -7.58 17.11
C ARG A 195 -4.48 -8.15 15.86
N PHE A 196 -4.16 -9.44 15.87
CA PHE A 196 -3.59 -10.15 14.74
C PHE A 196 -4.51 -10.08 13.52
N SER A 197 -5.80 -10.38 13.71
CA SER A 197 -6.80 -10.33 12.64
C SER A 197 -7.00 -8.92 12.11
N GLY A 198 -7.06 -7.91 13.00
CA GLY A 198 -7.17 -6.51 12.63
C GLY A 198 -5.97 -6.04 11.81
N GLN A 199 -4.75 -6.39 12.21
CA GLN A 199 -3.53 -6.08 11.46
C GLN A 199 -3.50 -6.77 10.09
N ALA A 200 -3.95 -8.03 10.01
CA ALA A 200 -4.04 -8.74 8.73
C ALA A 200 -5.06 -8.08 7.78
N LEU A 201 -6.20 -7.64 8.32
CA LEU A 201 -7.22 -6.93 7.56
C LEU A 201 -6.78 -5.53 7.13
N ILE A 202 -6.09 -4.78 7.99
CA ILE A 202 -5.47 -3.50 7.64
C ILE A 202 -4.49 -3.71 6.50
N ALA A 203 -3.53 -4.62 6.64
CA ALA A 203 -2.54 -4.89 5.61
C ALA A 203 -3.20 -5.31 4.28
N LEU A 204 -4.18 -6.22 4.32
CA LEU A 204 -4.90 -6.62 3.12
C LEU A 204 -5.67 -5.46 2.47
N GLY A 205 -6.41 -4.70 3.29
CA GLY A 205 -7.23 -3.60 2.80
C GLY A 205 -6.39 -2.45 2.25
N GLU A 206 -5.29 -2.09 2.91
CA GLU A 206 -4.34 -1.09 2.41
C GLU A 206 -3.66 -1.54 1.12
N GLU A 207 -3.26 -2.81 1.00
CA GLU A 207 -2.65 -3.29 -0.25
C GLU A 207 -3.65 -3.33 -1.41
N ILE A 208 -4.89 -3.79 -1.18
CA ILE A 208 -5.94 -3.73 -2.20
C ILE A 208 -6.23 -2.29 -2.57
N TYR A 209 -6.36 -1.41 -1.57
CA TYR A 209 -6.63 0.00 -1.78
C TYR A 209 -5.45 0.66 -2.49
N TYR A 210 -4.30 0.92 -1.87
CA TYR A 210 -3.20 1.70 -2.45
C TYR A 210 -2.55 1.05 -3.68
N ARG A 211 -2.24 -0.25 -3.63
CA ARG A 211 -1.47 -0.93 -4.69
C ARG A 211 -2.41 -1.50 -5.76
N GLY A 212 -3.53 -2.09 -5.33
CA GLY A 212 -4.54 -2.62 -6.22
C GLY A 212 -5.27 -1.54 -7.02
N LEU A 213 -5.65 -0.42 -6.40
CA LEU A 213 -6.45 0.63 -7.03
C LEU A 213 -5.60 1.84 -7.52
N PRO A 214 -5.17 2.84 -6.73
CA PRO A 214 -4.39 3.98 -7.23
C PRO A 214 -3.12 3.63 -7.99
N GLN A 215 -2.27 2.73 -7.48
CA GLN A 215 -1.00 2.43 -8.18
C GLN A 215 -1.26 1.81 -9.55
N SER A 216 -2.15 0.82 -9.63
CA SER A 216 -2.49 0.16 -10.90
C SER A 216 -3.14 1.14 -11.87
N GLU A 217 -4.10 1.93 -11.40
CA GLU A 217 -4.74 2.99 -12.18
C GLU A 217 -3.72 4.01 -12.71
N LEU A 218 -2.81 4.45 -11.85
CA LEU A 218 -1.78 5.43 -12.19
C LEU A 218 -0.84 4.87 -13.27
N ILE A 219 -0.40 3.62 -13.15
CA ILE A 219 0.42 2.95 -14.17
C ILE A 219 -0.30 2.92 -15.54
N PHE A 220 -1.63 2.75 -15.57
CA PHE A 220 -2.42 2.85 -16.81
C PHE A 220 -2.54 4.28 -17.33
N LEU A 221 -2.61 5.29 -16.46
CA LEU A 221 -2.77 6.69 -16.83
C LEU A 221 -1.46 7.35 -17.33
N LEU A 222 -0.30 6.93 -16.82
CA LEU A 222 0.98 7.57 -17.09
C LEU A 222 1.38 7.61 -18.59
N PRO A 223 1.13 6.56 -19.41
CA PRO A 223 1.34 6.63 -20.85
C PRO A 223 0.53 7.76 -21.53
N ALA A 224 -0.69 8.00 -21.08
CA ALA A 224 -1.56 9.06 -21.59
C ALA A 224 -1.06 10.46 -21.21
N LEU A 225 -0.41 10.57 -20.05
CA LEU A 225 0.28 11.77 -19.58
C LEU A 225 1.64 12.00 -20.27
N GLY A 226 2.04 11.12 -21.19
CA GLY A 226 3.25 11.24 -22.02
C GLY A 226 4.40 10.31 -21.63
N LEU A 227 4.28 9.55 -20.54
CA LEU A 227 5.31 8.56 -20.14
C LEU A 227 5.09 7.23 -20.87
N ARG A 228 5.47 7.21 -22.15
CA ARG A 228 5.29 6.04 -23.03
C ARG A 228 6.20 4.86 -22.70
N ASN A 229 7.33 5.10 -22.05
CA ASN A 229 8.22 4.02 -21.62
C ASN A 229 7.55 3.24 -20.48
N PRO A 230 7.27 1.93 -20.65
CA PRO A 230 6.51 1.14 -19.66
C PRO A 230 7.27 0.96 -18.34
N LEU A 231 8.61 0.92 -18.38
CA LEU A 231 9.42 0.87 -17.16
C LEU A 231 9.33 2.20 -16.41
N ALA A 232 9.49 3.33 -17.11
CA ALA A 232 9.36 4.66 -16.49
C ALA A 232 7.97 4.88 -15.88
N ALA A 233 6.90 4.49 -16.59
CA ALA A 233 5.54 4.56 -16.07
C ALA A 233 5.37 3.72 -14.78
N ARG A 234 5.93 2.51 -14.73
CA ARG A 234 5.90 1.68 -13.51
C ARG A 234 6.67 2.32 -12.36
N VAL A 235 7.89 2.78 -12.60
CA VAL A 235 8.72 3.42 -11.56
C VAL A 235 8.05 4.67 -11.02
N VAL A 236 7.53 5.53 -11.90
CA VAL A 236 6.82 6.75 -11.48
C VAL A 236 5.52 6.42 -10.75
N GLY A 237 4.75 5.44 -11.22
CA GLY A 237 3.52 5.00 -10.56
C GLY A 237 3.79 4.47 -9.14
N ILE A 238 4.78 3.59 -8.99
CA ILE A 238 5.23 3.09 -7.67
C ILE A 238 5.71 4.25 -6.80
N GLY A 239 6.58 5.11 -7.34
CA GLY A 239 7.16 6.23 -6.59
C GLY A 239 6.09 7.19 -6.07
N LEU A 240 5.16 7.61 -6.92
CA LEU A 240 4.10 8.55 -6.53
C LEU A 240 3.16 7.96 -5.48
N THR A 241 2.69 6.72 -5.65
CA THR A 241 1.83 6.07 -4.65
C THR A 241 2.59 5.77 -3.36
N SER A 242 3.88 5.44 -3.42
CA SER A 242 4.70 5.19 -2.23
C SER A 242 4.98 6.46 -1.44
N THR A 243 5.28 7.57 -2.12
CA THR A 243 5.44 8.89 -1.49
C THR A 243 4.14 9.34 -0.84
N GLN A 244 3.00 9.17 -1.53
CA GLN A 244 1.69 9.46 -0.95
C GLN A 244 1.48 8.67 0.35
N PHE A 245 1.67 7.35 0.29
CA PHE A 245 1.49 6.47 1.44
C PHE A 245 2.42 6.87 2.61
N ALA A 246 3.69 7.19 2.33
CA ALA A 246 4.64 7.63 3.35
C ALA A 246 4.28 8.98 4.00
N LEU A 247 3.82 9.94 3.20
CA LEU A 247 3.33 11.24 3.70
C LEU A 247 2.10 11.09 4.59
N GLU A 248 1.26 10.09 4.39
CA GLU A 248 0.09 9.84 5.24
C GLU A 248 0.46 9.29 6.64
N HIS A 249 1.71 8.87 6.85
CA HIS A 249 2.20 8.28 8.10
C HIS A 249 3.05 9.22 8.95
N ILE A 250 3.38 10.42 8.46
CA ILE A 250 4.06 11.43 9.29
C ILE A 250 3.01 12.24 10.06
N SER A 251 3.36 12.59 11.29
CA SER A 251 2.47 13.33 12.20
C SER A 251 2.57 14.85 12.05
N GLY A 252 3.71 15.35 11.56
CA GLY A 252 4.02 16.77 11.43
C GLY A 252 4.76 17.34 12.64
N ASP A 253 4.64 16.69 13.81
CA ASP A 253 5.10 17.21 15.10
C ASP A 253 6.04 16.24 15.85
N ALA A 254 6.27 15.02 15.34
CA ALA A 254 7.08 14.02 16.04
C ALA A 254 8.58 14.11 15.65
N PRO A 255 9.50 14.01 16.62
CA PRO A 255 10.94 14.12 16.38
C PRO A 255 11.52 13.02 15.47
N ASN A 256 10.76 11.96 15.20
CA ASN A 256 11.15 10.81 14.38
C ASN A 256 10.40 10.74 13.03
N ASP A 257 9.65 11.77 12.63
CA ASP A 257 8.84 11.76 11.38
C ASP A 257 9.70 11.48 10.14
N THR A 258 10.95 11.95 10.09
CA THR A 258 11.85 11.66 8.96
C THR A 258 12.16 10.16 8.85
N SER A 259 12.43 9.50 9.97
CA SER A 259 12.70 8.06 10.01
C SER A 259 11.46 7.24 9.65
N VAL A 260 10.29 7.66 10.14
CA VAL A 260 8.99 7.05 9.79
C VAL A 260 8.72 7.20 8.29
N PHE A 261 8.93 8.40 7.73
CA PHE A 261 8.78 8.64 6.30
C PHE A 261 9.68 7.74 5.47
N LEU A 262 10.99 7.68 5.78
CA LEU A 262 11.95 6.88 5.04
C LEU A 262 11.65 5.39 5.13
N TYR A 263 11.28 4.90 6.32
CA TYR A 263 10.85 3.52 6.52
C TYR A 263 9.62 3.19 5.67
N THR A 264 8.55 3.97 5.84
CA THR A 264 7.27 3.74 5.14
C THR A 264 7.43 3.87 3.63
N LEU A 265 8.23 4.83 3.15
CA LEU A 265 8.55 4.99 1.74
C LEU A 265 9.28 3.76 1.19
N THR A 266 10.31 3.28 1.90
CA THR A 266 11.09 2.11 1.48
C THR A 266 10.24 0.86 1.40
N VAL A 267 9.42 0.61 2.43
CA VAL A 267 8.48 -0.50 2.46
C VAL A 267 7.45 -0.37 1.33
N ALA A 268 6.89 0.82 1.12
CA ALA A 268 5.91 1.06 0.07
C ALA A 268 6.49 0.83 -1.34
N ILE A 269 7.73 1.25 -1.59
CA ILE A 269 8.44 1.00 -2.85
C ILE A 269 8.64 -0.51 -3.05
N LEU A 270 9.03 -1.23 -2.00
CA LEU A 270 9.18 -2.69 -2.05
C LEU A 270 7.84 -3.37 -2.38
N LEU A 271 6.77 -3.02 -1.69
CA LEU A 271 5.42 -3.58 -1.90
C LEU A 271 4.87 -3.26 -3.30
N GLY A 272 5.06 -2.02 -3.76
CA GLY A 272 4.69 -1.61 -5.12
C GLY A 272 5.47 -2.38 -6.19
N SER A 273 6.76 -2.60 -5.95
CA SER A 273 7.62 -3.42 -6.81
C SER A 273 7.21 -4.89 -6.79
N LEU A 274 6.89 -5.45 -5.62
CA LEU A 274 6.36 -6.81 -5.45
C LEU A 274 5.08 -7.01 -6.26
N LEU A 275 4.14 -6.06 -6.22
CA LEU A 275 2.91 -6.15 -6.99
C LEU A 275 3.20 -6.22 -8.49
N VAL A 276 4.01 -5.30 -9.01
CA VAL A 276 4.29 -5.22 -10.46
C VAL A 276 5.11 -6.42 -10.95
N THR A 277 5.94 -6.98 -10.09
CA THR A 277 6.78 -8.13 -10.41
C THR A 277 6.01 -9.44 -10.24
N VAL A 278 5.57 -9.77 -9.03
CA VAL A 278 4.97 -11.06 -8.71
C VAL A 278 3.49 -11.14 -9.09
N ARG A 279 2.82 -10.00 -9.29
CA ARG A 279 1.39 -9.93 -9.63
C ARG A 279 0.50 -10.61 -8.58
N SER A 280 0.85 -10.45 -7.31
CA SER A 280 0.10 -11.00 -6.18
C SER A 280 -0.13 -9.93 -5.11
N LEU A 281 -1.38 -9.50 -4.94
CA LEU A 281 -1.77 -8.62 -3.84
C LEU A 281 -1.68 -9.33 -2.49
N TYR A 282 -1.90 -10.64 -2.45
CA TYR A 282 -1.74 -11.43 -1.23
C TYR A 282 -0.29 -11.45 -0.74
N LEU A 283 0.69 -11.58 -1.64
CA LEU A 283 2.10 -11.50 -1.22
C LEU A 283 2.44 -10.13 -0.64
N CYS A 284 1.96 -9.05 -1.27
CA CYS A 284 2.10 -7.71 -0.72
C CYS A 284 1.46 -7.62 0.67
N ALA A 285 0.21 -8.09 0.81
CA ALA A 285 -0.55 -8.03 2.06
C ALA A 285 0.12 -8.84 3.19
N PHE A 286 0.58 -10.07 2.92
CA PHE A 286 1.29 -10.87 3.91
C PHE A 286 2.66 -10.27 4.27
N THR A 287 3.35 -9.67 3.31
CA THR A 287 4.61 -8.97 3.56
C THR A 287 4.40 -7.74 4.44
N HIS A 288 3.40 -6.92 4.11
CA HIS A 288 3.00 -5.77 4.91
C HIS A 288 2.57 -6.21 6.32
N PHE A 289 1.73 -7.25 6.41
CA PHE A 289 1.30 -7.80 7.68
C PHE A 289 2.48 -8.27 8.55
N ALA A 290 3.43 -9.02 8.00
CA ALA A 290 4.62 -9.47 8.73
C ALA A 290 5.45 -8.28 9.24
N LEU A 291 5.63 -7.24 8.42
CA LEU A 291 6.32 -6.01 8.82
C LEU A 291 5.59 -5.28 9.95
N ASN A 292 4.25 -5.18 9.89
CA ASN A 292 3.45 -4.59 10.97
C ASN A 292 3.64 -5.38 12.27
N LEU A 293 3.68 -6.71 12.20
CA LEU A 293 3.96 -7.53 13.38
C LEU A 293 5.35 -7.25 13.97
N PHE A 294 6.38 -7.04 13.14
CA PHE A 294 7.71 -6.69 13.65
C PHE A 294 7.74 -5.29 14.28
N VAL A 295 7.17 -4.28 13.62
CA VAL A 295 7.11 -2.90 14.12
C VAL A 295 6.38 -2.83 15.46
N LEU A 296 5.24 -3.52 15.56
CA LEU A 296 4.43 -3.56 16.78
C LEU A 296 5.01 -4.49 17.85
N ARG A 297 6.16 -5.13 17.59
CA ARG A 297 6.77 -6.18 18.43
C ARG A 297 5.81 -7.34 18.72
N GLY A 298 4.81 -7.52 17.86
CA GLY A 298 3.79 -8.57 17.93
C GLY A 298 4.15 -9.83 17.14
N GLY A 299 5.27 -9.85 16.41
CA GLY A 299 5.74 -11.01 15.66
C GLY A 299 6.43 -12.07 16.53
N LEU A 300 6.85 -13.18 15.90
CA LEU A 300 7.71 -14.18 16.54
C LEU A 300 9.08 -13.53 16.83
N GLN A 301 9.53 -13.53 18.07
CA GLN A 301 10.86 -13.01 18.43
C GLN A 301 11.62 -14.07 19.21
N PHE A 302 12.93 -14.13 18.99
CA PHE A 302 13.81 -14.92 19.84
C PHE A 302 13.94 -14.24 21.20
N THR A 303 13.59 -14.97 22.24
CA THR A 303 13.70 -14.53 23.63
C THR A 303 14.64 -15.43 24.43
N ASP A 304 15.22 -14.85 25.48
CA ASP A 304 15.97 -15.59 26.49
C ASP A 304 15.02 -16.34 27.45
N GLN A 305 15.60 -17.00 28.46
CA GLN A 305 14.83 -17.71 29.50
C GLN A 305 13.91 -16.79 30.32
N SER A 306 14.20 -15.50 30.38
CA SER A 306 13.37 -14.51 31.07
C SER A 306 12.23 -13.95 30.20
N GLY A 307 12.13 -14.41 28.94
CA GLY A 307 11.16 -13.93 27.96
C GLY A 307 11.52 -12.57 27.36
N ARG A 308 12.74 -12.07 27.57
CA ARG A 308 13.19 -10.80 26.99
C ARG A 308 13.71 -11.01 25.57
N PRO A 309 13.41 -10.10 24.62
CA PRO A 309 13.89 -10.21 23.26
C PRO A 309 15.43 -10.11 23.23
N ILE A 310 16.06 -11.07 22.55
CA ILE A 310 17.52 -11.14 22.40
C ILE A 310 18.02 -10.18 21.30
N LEU A 311 17.18 -9.94 20.30
CA LEU A 311 17.49 -9.14 19.12
C LEU A 311 16.53 -7.96 19.02
N ASP A 312 17.02 -6.83 18.54
CA ASP A 312 16.18 -5.66 18.25
C ASP A 312 15.21 -5.95 17.09
N ALA A 313 13.98 -5.41 17.19
CA ALA A 313 12.94 -5.60 16.17
C ALA A 313 13.37 -5.08 14.79
N GLY A 314 14.19 -4.02 14.74
CA GLY A 314 14.74 -3.46 13.52
C GLY A 314 15.60 -4.45 12.74
N LEU A 315 16.29 -5.38 13.42
CA LEU A 315 17.08 -6.41 12.74
C LEU A 315 16.20 -7.39 11.97
N TYR A 316 15.08 -7.82 12.55
CA TYR A 316 14.10 -8.68 11.86
C TYR A 316 13.53 -7.97 10.64
N ILE A 317 13.17 -6.69 10.77
CA ILE A 317 12.67 -5.87 9.66
C ILE A 317 13.70 -5.81 8.53
N VAL A 318 14.94 -5.42 8.82
CA VAL A 318 16.00 -5.28 7.81
C VAL A 318 16.28 -6.60 7.11
N LEU A 319 16.45 -7.69 7.86
CA LEU A 319 16.71 -9.00 7.28
C LEU A 319 15.52 -9.52 6.47
N TYR A 320 14.29 -9.32 6.94
CA TYR A 320 13.09 -9.68 6.21
C TYR A 320 13.01 -8.92 4.88
N LEU A 321 13.26 -7.60 4.87
CA LEU A 321 13.29 -6.79 3.65
C LEU A 321 14.38 -7.24 2.68
N ILE A 322 15.58 -7.58 3.18
CA ILE A 322 16.67 -8.14 2.36
C ILE A 322 16.23 -9.46 1.71
N LEU A 323 15.75 -10.41 2.51
CA LEU A 323 15.32 -11.72 2.01
C LEU A 323 14.16 -11.60 1.02
N MET A 324 13.23 -10.68 1.25
CA MET A 324 12.12 -10.43 0.33
C MET A 324 12.60 -9.81 -0.98
N THR A 325 13.59 -8.91 -0.93
CA THR A 325 14.24 -8.35 -2.12
C THR A 325 15.00 -9.44 -2.90
N LEU A 326 15.70 -10.33 -2.19
CA LEU A 326 16.37 -11.47 -2.81
C LEU A 326 15.38 -12.45 -3.45
N LEU A 327 14.21 -12.67 -2.83
CA LEU A 327 13.14 -13.47 -3.42
C LEU A 327 12.65 -12.88 -4.75
N ILE A 328 12.44 -11.54 -4.80
CA ILE A 328 12.13 -10.83 -6.05
C ILE A 328 13.23 -11.08 -7.08
N TYR A 329 14.49 -10.87 -6.69
CA TYR A 329 15.61 -11.04 -7.61
C TYR A 329 15.72 -12.48 -8.15
N ALA A 330 15.63 -13.49 -7.29
CA ALA A 330 15.73 -14.90 -7.64
C ALA A 330 14.64 -15.34 -8.61
N ARG A 331 13.41 -14.83 -8.44
CA ARG A 331 12.28 -15.14 -9.31
C ARG A 331 12.41 -14.53 -10.72
N PHE A 332 13.12 -13.41 -10.86
CA PHE A 332 13.27 -12.68 -12.14
C PHE A 332 14.64 -12.87 -12.84
N GLY A 333 15.64 -13.36 -12.11
CA GLY A 333 16.96 -13.67 -12.66
C GLY A 333 16.96 -14.62 -13.86
N PRO A 334 16.09 -15.66 -13.92
CA PRO A 334 16.02 -16.57 -15.07
C PRO A 334 15.40 -15.95 -16.33
N GLU A 335 14.27 -15.23 -16.21
CA GLU A 335 13.59 -14.62 -17.36
C GLU A 335 14.41 -13.51 -18.03
N ARG A 336 15.11 -12.68 -17.23
CA ARG A 336 16.02 -11.66 -17.78
C ARG A 336 17.20 -12.28 -18.53
N ARG A 337 17.73 -13.41 -18.02
CA ARG A 337 18.80 -14.16 -18.68
C ARG A 337 18.31 -14.77 -20.00
N GLU A 338 17.07 -15.24 -20.05
CA GLU A 338 16.50 -15.79 -21.28
C GLU A 338 16.23 -14.71 -22.34
N ILE A 339 15.69 -13.55 -21.95
CA ILE A 339 15.50 -12.41 -22.86
C ILE A 339 16.86 -11.89 -23.37
N ALA A 340 17.87 -11.80 -22.50
CA ALA A 340 19.23 -11.41 -22.89
C ALA A 340 19.85 -12.42 -23.88
N ARG A 341 19.69 -13.73 -23.61
CA ARG A 341 20.15 -14.81 -24.51
C ARG A 341 19.45 -14.79 -25.88
N ARG A 342 18.15 -14.51 -25.92
CA ARG A 342 17.41 -14.35 -27.18
C ARG A 342 17.90 -13.14 -27.97
N ARG A 343 18.17 -12.01 -27.31
CA ARG A 343 18.75 -10.82 -27.96
C ARG A 343 20.16 -11.06 -28.48
N SER A 344 21.01 -11.79 -27.75
CA SER A 344 22.36 -12.13 -28.24
C SER A 344 22.35 -13.09 -29.44
N ARG A 345 21.35 -13.97 -29.57
CA ARG A 345 21.22 -14.88 -30.71
C ARG A 345 20.73 -14.20 -32.00
N VAL A 346 19.99 -13.10 -31.89
CA VAL A 346 19.51 -12.31 -33.04
C VAL A 346 20.62 -11.42 -33.63
N VAL A 347 21.71 -11.20 -32.90
CA VAL A 347 22.80 -10.28 -33.30
C VAL A 347 24.03 -11.01 -33.85
N THR A 348 24.11 -12.35 -33.82
CA THR A 348 25.09 -13.09 -34.64
C THR A 348 24.57 -13.18 -36.07
N PRO A 349 25.14 -12.44 -37.04
CA PRO A 349 24.86 -12.70 -38.45
C PRO A 349 25.43 -14.08 -38.76
N ALA A 350 24.72 -14.85 -39.58
CA ALA A 350 25.33 -16.04 -40.18
C ALA A 350 26.60 -15.59 -40.91
N ALA A 351 27.77 -15.98 -40.38
CA ALA A 351 29.00 -15.91 -41.15
C ALA A 351 28.81 -16.91 -42.30
N GLY A 352 28.70 -16.35 -43.52
CA GLY A 352 28.67 -17.12 -44.76
C GLY A 352 30.01 -17.75 -45.07
#